data_AF-A0A5N0T849-F1
#
_entry.id   AF-A0A5N0T849-F1
#
_cell.length_a   1.000
_cell.length_b   1.000
_cell.length_c   1.000
_cell.angle_alpha   90.00
_cell.angle_beta   90.00
_cell.angle_gamma   90.00
#
_symmetry.space_group_name_H-M   'P 1'
#
loop_
_entity.id
_entity.type
_entity.pdbx_description
1 polymer ?
#
loop_
_entity_poly.entity_id
_entity_poly.type
_entity_poly.pdbx_seq_one_letter_code
_entity_poly.pdbx_strand_id
1 'polypeptide(L)'
;MRDYKVSHAARLLGVSDDTVRRWIDQGVLPVTDASPAEIPGAALAERAVALAAAAADPTDVLSSARNRFVGLVTRVQLDGVMAQVDIQAGPHRVVSLMSAESARELGLEPGSLAVAVVKATNVIVETPKD
;
A
#
# COMPACT_ATOMS: atom_id res chain seq x y z
N MET A 1 -4.68 14.46 18.52
CA MET A 1 -3.96 13.95 17.34
C MET A 1 -2.81 13.10 17.86
N ARG A 2 -2.56 11.91 17.31
CA ARG A 2 -1.56 10.99 17.85
C ARG A 2 -0.18 11.30 17.27
N ASP A 3 0.84 11.27 18.12
CA ASP A 3 2.24 11.39 17.72
C ASP A 3 2.88 9.99 17.62
N TYR A 4 3.89 9.87 16.77
CA TYR A 4 4.49 8.59 16.42
C TYR A 4 5.99 8.60 16.63
N LYS A 5 6.51 7.60 17.36
CA LYS A 5 7.94 7.32 17.39
C LYS A 5 8.45 6.96 15.99
N VAL A 6 9.72 7.26 15.73
CA VAL A 6 10.41 7.01 14.44
C VAL A 6 10.16 5.58 13.92
N SER A 7 10.33 4.56 14.77
CA SER A 7 10.15 3.17 14.36
C SER A 7 8.72 2.82 13.96
N HIS A 8 7.74 3.43 14.62
CA HIS A 8 6.32 3.24 14.27
C HIS A 8 6.00 3.97 12.96
N ALA A 9 6.48 5.21 12.80
CA ALA A 9 6.34 5.98 11.56
C ALA A 9 6.97 5.25 10.36
N ALA A 10 8.17 4.70 10.52
CA ALA A 10 8.87 3.94 9.48
C ALA A 10 8.04 2.74 8.99
N ARG A 11 7.48 1.97 9.94
CA ARG A 11 6.57 0.86 9.62
C ARG A 11 5.32 1.31 8.88
N LEU A 12 4.68 2.39 9.33
CA LEU A 12 3.47 2.92 8.69
C LEU A 12 3.72 3.41 7.26
N LEU A 13 4.90 3.96 7.00
CA LEU A 13 5.30 4.48 5.71
C LEU A 13 5.93 3.42 4.79
N GLY A 14 6.17 2.20 5.28
CA GLY A 14 6.82 1.13 4.52
C GLY A 14 8.29 1.40 4.18
N VAL A 15 9.01 2.15 5.04
CA VAL A 15 10.45 2.49 4.86
C VAL A 15 11.27 2.09 6.09
N SER A 16 12.59 2.21 6.03
CA SER A 16 13.47 1.97 7.19
C SER A 16 13.46 3.13 8.19
N ASP A 17 13.75 2.85 9.46
CA ASP A 17 13.95 3.85 10.51
C ASP A 17 14.98 4.92 10.09
N ASP A 18 16.08 4.51 9.46
CA ASP A 18 17.11 5.41 8.95
C ASP A 18 16.59 6.36 7.87
N THR A 19 15.66 5.91 7.03
CA THR A 19 15.02 6.76 6.02
C THR A 19 14.20 7.87 6.70
N VAL A 20 13.47 7.53 7.75
CA VAL A 20 12.68 8.50 8.53
C VAL A 20 13.61 9.48 9.26
N ARG A 21 14.67 8.98 9.91
CA ARG A 21 15.68 9.84 10.56
C ARG A 21 16.28 10.82 9.58
N ARG A 22 16.69 10.36 8.40
CA ARG A 22 17.23 11.22 7.34
C ARG A 22 16.23 12.31 6.92
N TRP A 23 14.94 12.03 6.85
CA TRP A 23 13.94 13.06 6.54
C TRP A 23 13.75 14.08 7.66
N ILE A 24 13.87 13.65 8.92
CA ILE A 24 13.88 14.57 10.07
C ILE A 24 15.12 15.48 9.99
N ASP A 25 16.30 14.90 9.77
CA ASP A 25 17.56 15.65 9.67
C ASP A 25 17.56 16.65 8.49
N GLN A 26 16.85 16.32 7.42
CA GLN A 26 16.66 17.19 6.24
C GLN A 26 15.54 18.23 6.42
N GLY A 27 14.83 18.24 7.54
CA GLY A 27 13.69 19.14 7.78
C GLY A 27 12.45 18.81 6.93
N VAL A 28 12.42 17.64 6.28
CA VAL A 28 11.30 17.16 5.47
C VAL A 28 10.16 16.65 6.34
N LEU A 29 10.47 16.15 7.54
CA LEU A 29 9.49 15.66 8.50
C LEU A 29 9.71 16.36 9.86
N PRO A 30 8.74 17.15 10.35
CA PRO A 30 8.86 17.80 11.65
C PRO A 30 8.78 16.78 12.79
N VAL A 31 9.34 17.14 13.94
CA VAL A 31 9.23 16.39 15.19
C VAL A 31 8.71 17.30 16.31
N THR A 32 8.13 16.68 17.33
CA THR A 32 7.76 17.34 18.59
C THR A 32 9.00 17.54 19.47
N ASP A 33 8.88 18.42 20.46
CA ASP A 33 9.92 18.65 21.48
C ASP A 33 9.99 17.51 22.54
N ALA A 34 9.32 16.38 22.31
CA ALA A 34 9.34 15.24 23.19
C ALA A 34 10.73 14.58 23.23
N SER A 35 11.03 13.87 24.32
CA SER A 35 12.23 13.03 24.43
C SER A 35 11.83 11.61 24.81
N PRO A 36 12.00 10.62 23.91
CA PRO A 36 12.50 10.73 22.54
C PRO A 36 11.59 11.53 21.61
N ALA A 37 12.15 12.13 20.55
CA ALA A 37 11.39 12.91 19.58
C ALA A 37 10.33 12.07 18.88
N GLU A 38 9.12 12.64 18.73
CA GLU A 38 7.98 12.01 18.07
C GLU A 38 7.53 12.83 16.87
N ILE A 39 6.85 12.20 15.92
CA ILE A 39 6.41 12.83 14.67
C ILE A 39 4.91 13.12 14.79
N PRO A 40 4.47 14.37 14.56
CA PRO A 40 3.05 14.71 14.51
C PRO A 40 2.31 13.90 13.44
N GLY A 41 1.20 13.26 13.83
CA GLY A 41 0.44 12.39 12.93
C GLY A 41 -0.03 13.05 11.62
N ALA A 42 -0.37 14.35 11.64
CA ALA A 42 -0.75 15.08 10.42
C ALA A 42 0.42 15.20 9.44
N ALA A 43 1.60 15.57 9.91
CA ALA A 43 2.79 15.68 9.07
C ALA A 43 3.22 14.31 8.52
N LEU A 44 3.06 13.25 9.33
CA LEU A 44 3.29 11.88 8.88
C LEU A 44 2.32 11.47 7.76
N ALA A 45 1.04 11.82 7.87
CA ALA A 45 0.03 11.55 6.86
C ALA A 45 0.29 12.32 5.55
N GLU A 46 0.64 13.61 5.63
CA GLU A 46 1.04 14.40 4.46
C GLU A 46 2.25 13.77 3.74
N ARG A 47 3.23 13.31 4.52
CA ARG A 47 4.40 12.62 3.96
C ARG A 47 4.01 11.31 3.27
N ALA A 48 3.09 10.54 3.85
CA ALA A 48 2.59 9.31 3.24
C ALA A 48 1.95 9.57 1.87
N VAL A 49 1.14 10.63 1.75
CA VAL A 49 0.52 11.04 0.47
C VAL A 49 1.58 11.43 -0.56
N ALA A 50 2.58 12.21 -0.16
CA ALA A 50 3.67 12.62 -1.06
C ALA A 50 4.50 11.43 -1.57
N LEU A 51 4.74 10.42 -0.72
CA LEU A 51 5.42 9.19 -1.12
C LEU A 51 4.59 8.37 -2.12
N ALA A 52 3.28 8.24 -1.89
CA ALA A 52 2.39 7.50 -2.77
C ALA A 52 2.31 8.12 -4.17
N ALA A 53 2.31 9.45 -4.28
CA ALA A 53 2.29 10.16 -5.57
C ALA A 53 3.55 9.93 -6.43
N ALA A 54 4.68 9.56 -5.81
CA ALA A 54 5.93 9.32 -6.53
C ALA A 54 6.05 7.90 -7.12
N ALA A 55 5.19 6.95 -6.71
CA ALA A 55 5.17 5.60 -7.25
C ALA A 55 4.45 5.59 -8.61
N ALA A 56 5.20 5.48 -9.71
CA ALA A 56 4.64 5.48 -11.06
C ALA A 56 3.77 4.24 -11.31
N ASP A 57 2.59 4.44 -11.93
CA ASP A 57 1.72 3.36 -12.41
C ASP A 57 2.23 2.83 -13.75
N PRO A 58 2.65 1.55 -13.85
CA PRO A 58 3.24 1.02 -15.07
C PRO A 58 2.22 0.71 -16.18
N THR A 59 0.92 0.89 -15.96
CA THR A 59 -0.12 0.41 -16.88
C THR A 59 -0.68 1.46 -17.85
N ASP A 60 -0.38 2.75 -17.65
CA ASP A 60 -0.83 3.85 -18.52
C ASP A 60 -2.36 3.86 -18.85
N VAL A 61 -3.21 3.55 -17.87
CA VAL A 61 -4.68 3.52 -18.03
C VAL A 61 -5.39 4.61 -17.22
N LEU A 62 -6.29 5.37 -17.85
CA LEU A 62 -7.22 6.27 -17.14
C LEU A 62 -8.30 5.45 -16.42
N SER A 63 -8.30 5.48 -15.08
CA SER A 63 -9.26 4.74 -14.25
C SER A 63 -9.83 5.59 -13.11
N SER A 64 -11.11 5.41 -12.80
CA SER A 64 -11.76 6.02 -11.61
C SER A 64 -11.43 5.29 -10.31
N ALA A 65 -10.86 4.08 -10.39
CA ALA A 65 -10.38 3.34 -9.23
C ALA A 65 -9.02 3.89 -8.78
N ARG A 66 -8.99 4.42 -7.55
CA ARG A 66 -7.81 5.10 -6.99
C ARG A 66 -6.84 4.17 -6.27
N ASN A 67 -7.31 3.02 -5.79
CA ASN A 67 -6.46 2.06 -5.08
C ASN A 67 -5.91 1.05 -6.08
N ARG A 68 -4.61 1.11 -6.31
CA ARG A 68 -3.91 0.27 -7.28
C ARG A 68 -2.71 -0.37 -6.60
N PHE A 69 -2.71 -1.69 -6.56
CA PHE A 69 -1.71 -2.49 -5.87
C PHE A 69 -0.91 -3.27 -6.92
N VAL A 70 0.21 -2.69 -7.33
CA VAL A 70 1.16 -3.34 -8.25
C VAL A 70 1.90 -4.42 -7.48
N GLY A 71 1.90 -5.64 -8.02
CA GLY A 71 2.50 -6.77 -7.34
C GLY A 71 2.68 -7.98 -8.24
N LEU A 72 3.12 -9.08 -7.64
CA LEU A 72 3.27 -10.36 -8.32
C LEU A 72 2.13 -11.29 -7.90
N VAL A 73 1.55 -11.98 -8.87
CA VAL A 73 0.65 -13.10 -8.60
C VAL A 73 1.45 -14.19 -7.88
N THR A 74 0.91 -14.71 -6.79
CA THR A 74 1.53 -15.75 -5.95
C THR A 74 0.74 -17.04 -5.95
N ARG A 75 -0.56 -16.98 -6.27
CA ARG A 75 -1.45 -18.13 -6.39
C ARG A 75 -2.60 -17.83 -7.35
N VAL A 76 -2.97 -18.82 -8.15
CA VAL A 76 -4.20 -18.85 -8.94
C VAL A 76 -4.91 -20.15 -8.63
N GLN A 77 -6.14 -20.08 -8.15
CA GLN A 77 -6.99 -21.25 -7.92
C GLN A 77 -8.25 -21.12 -8.76
N LEU A 78 -8.48 -22.09 -9.64
CA LEU A 78 -9.68 -22.17 -10.46
C LEU A 78 -10.64 -23.19 -9.84
N ASP A 79 -11.90 -22.81 -9.68
CA ASP A 79 -12.97 -23.69 -9.22
C ASP A 79 -14.27 -23.39 -9.99
N GLY A 80 -14.64 -24.30 -10.90
CA GLY A 80 -15.75 -24.10 -11.83
C GLY A 80 -15.61 -22.83 -12.67
N VAL A 81 -16.56 -21.91 -12.50
CA VAL A 81 -16.61 -20.61 -13.19
C VAL A 81 -15.88 -19.49 -12.46
N MET A 82 -15.37 -19.76 -11.25
CA MET A 82 -14.70 -18.78 -10.41
C MET A 82 -13.19 -19.02 -10.34
N ALA A 83 -12.47 -17.93 -10.10
CA ALA A 83 -11.04 -17.92 -9.82
C ALA A 83 -10.77 -17.10 -8.57
N GLN A 84 -9.87 -17.60 -7.73
CA GLN A 84 -9.19 -16.80 -6.71
C GLN A 84 -7.77 -16.52 -7.19
N VAL A 85 -7.38 -15.25 -7.17
CA VAL A 85 -6.03 -14.79 -7.51
C VAL A 85 -5.46 -14.03 -6.33
N ASP A 86 -4.29 -14.45 -5.85
CA ASP A 86 -3.57 -13.78 -4.77
C ASP A 86 -2.39 -13.00 -5.34
N ILE A 87 -2.30 -11.71 -5.03
CA ILE A 87 -1.23 -10.81 -5.45
C ILE A 87 -0.47 -10.31 -4.22
N GLN A 88 0.86 -10.43 -4.24
CA GLN A 88 1.73 -9.78 -3.26
C GLN A 88 2.16 -8.42 -3.79
N ALA A 89 1.67 -7.35 -3.16
CA ALA A 89 1.94 -5.96 -3.52
C ALA A 89 2.61 -5.23 -2.34
N GLY A 90 3.94 -5.16 -2.37
CA GLY A 90 4.73 -4.67 -1.24
C GLY A 90 4.44 -5.50 0.03
N PRO A 91 4.10 -4.89 1.17
CA PRO A 91 3.76 -5.62 2.40
C PRO A 91 2.33 -6.21 2.39
N HIS A 92 1.52 -5.94 1.36
CA HIS A 92 0.12 -6.32 1.33
C HIS A 92 -0.12 -7.56 0.45
N ARG A 93 -0.89 -8.52 0.97
CA ARG A 93 -1.49 -9.59 0.17
C ARG A 93 -2.91 -9.16 -0.23
N VAL A 94 -3.16 -9.03 -1.52
CA VAL A 94 -4.46 -8.67 -2.08
C VAL A 94 -5.06 -9.92 -2.73
N VAL A 95 -6.31 -10.24 -2.40
CA VAL A 95 -7.03 -11.39 -2.95
C VAL A 95 -8.16 -10.88 -3.84
N SER A 96 -8.21 -11.35 -5.08
CA SER A 96 -9.29 -11.08 -6.02
C SER A 96 -10.08 -12.34 -6.30
N LEU A 97 -11.40 -12.22 -6.25
CA LEU A 97 -12.33 -13.20 -6.80
C LEU A 97 -12.82 -12.69 -8.15
N MET A 98 -12.57 -13.45 -9.20
CA MET A 98 -12.97 -13.12 -10.58
C MET A 98 -13.46 -14.38 -11.30
N SER A 99 -13.91 -14.26 -12.56
CA SER A 99 -14.28 -15.45 -13.32
C SER A 99 -13.04 -16.27 -13.70
N ALA A 100 -13.21 -17.59 -13.79
CA ALA A 100 -12.18 -18.50 -14.29
C ALA A 100 -11.79 -18.19 -15.74
N GLU A 101 -12.72 -17.65 -16.53
CA GLU A 101 -12.48 -17.17 -17.89
C GLU A 101 -11.51 -15.98 -17.88
N SER A 102 -11.81 -14.92 -17.13
CA SER A 102 -10.96 -13.73 -17.08
C SER A 102 -9.55 -14.04 -16.56
N ALA A 103 -9.43 -14.92 -15.56
CA ALA A 103 -8.11 -15.34 -15.07
C ALA A 103 -7.27 -16.04 -16.15
N ARG A 104 -7.91 -16.86 -17.01
CA ARG A 104 -7.25 -17.53 -18.14
C ARG A 104 -6.93 -16.57 -19.28
N GLU A 105 -7.85 -15.69 -19.64
CA GLU A 105 -7.67 -14.68 -20.70
C GLU A 105 -6.50 -13.74 -20.38
N LEU A 106 -6.37 -13.35 -19.11
CA LEU A 106 -5.27 -12.53 -18.62
C LEU A 106 -3.95 -13.30 -18.49
N GLY A 107 -3.94 -14.62 -18.68
CA GLY A 107 -2.75 -15.47 -18.55
C GLY A 107 -2.14 -15.43 -17.15
N LEU A 108 -2.96 -15.34 -16.10
CA LEU A 108 -2.47 -15.20 -14.74
C LEU A 108 -1.90 -16.53 -14.23
N GLU A 109 -0.66 -16.47 -13.75
CA GLU A 109 0.04 -17.57 -13.09
C GLU A 109 0.97 -17.03 -11.99
N PRO A 110 1.40 -17.86 -11.02
CA PRO A 110 2.41 -17.42 -10.05
C PRO A 110 3.66 -16.85 -10.76
N GLY A 111 4.01 -15.61 -10.42
CA GLY A 111 5.09 -14.84 -11.06
C GLY A 111 4.61 -13.76 -12.02
N SER A 112 3.36 -13.76 -12.48
CA SER A 112 2.83 -12.70 -13.35
C SER A 112 2.85 -11.35 -12.63
N LEU A 113 3.34 -10.30 -13.32
CA LEU A 113 3.13 -8.93 -12.90
C LEU A 113 1.65 -8.58 -13.08
N ALA A 114 1.00 -8.13 -12.02
CA ALA A 114 -0.41 -7.75 -12.03
C ALA A 114 -0.64 -6.49 -11.20
N VAL A 115 -1.72 -5.78 -11.53
CA VAL A 115 -2.19 -4.64 -10.74
C VAL A 115 -3.59 -4.94 -10.24
N ALA A 116 -3.71 -5.14 -8.92
CA ALA A 116 -5.03 -5.22 -8.28
C ALA A 116 -5.64 -3.82 -8.20
N VAL A 117 -6.80 -3.64 -8.81
CA VAL A 117 -7.50 -2.37 -8.87
C VAL A 117 -8.76 -2.46 -8.00
N VAL A 118 -8.84 -1.62 -6.96
CA VAL A 118 -9.98 -1.59 -6.03
C VAL A 118 -10.67 -0.24 -6.13
N LYS A 119 -12.01 -0.27 -6.25
CA LYS A 119 -12.82 0.95 -6.29
C LYS A 119 -12.66 1.73 -4.98
N ALA A 120 -12.42 3.04 -5.09
CA ALA A 120 -12.12 3.90 -3.94
C ALA A 120 -13.21 3.90 -2.86
N THR A 121 -14.46 3.63 -3.23
CA THR A 121 -15.61 3.62 -2.32
C THR A 121 -15.72 2.36 -1.46
N ASN A 122 -14.93 1.32 -1.74
CA ASN A 122 -15.01 0.02 -1.06
C ASN A 122 -13.86 -0.11 -0.04
N VAL A 123 -13.91 0.71 1.01
CA VAL A 123 -12.89 0.76 2.07
C VAL A 123 -13.56 0.71 3.43
N ILE A 124 -13.00 -0.08 4.35
CA ILE A 124 -13.35 -0.09 5.78
C ILE A 124 -12.21 0.59 6.52
N VAL A 125 -12.53 1.51 7.43
CA VAL A 125 -11.54 2.22 8.25
C VAL A 125 -11.68 1.76 9.70
N GLU A 126 -10.58 1.30 10.29
CA GLU A 126 -10.49 0.87 11.67
C GLU A 126 -9.38 1.66 12.39
N THR A 127 -9.52 1.87 13.68
CA THR A 127 -8.49 2.47 14.54
C THR A 127 -8.20 1.53 15.71
N PRO A 128 -6.95 1.45 16.20
CA PRO A 128 -6.65 0.71 17.43
C PRO A 128 -7.55 1.16 18.59
N LYS A 129 -7.95 0.21 19.45
CA LYS A 129 -8.50 0.54 20.76
C LYS A 129 -7.37 1.07 21.66
N ASP A 130 -7.67 2.07 22.48
CA ASP A 130 -6.72 2.69 23.43
C ASP A 130 -6.04 1.67 24.36
#